data_AF-A0A5M9Q351-F1
#
_entry.id   AF-A0A5M9Q351-F1
#
_cell.length_a   1.000
_cell.length_b   1.000
_cell.length_c   1.000
_cell.angle_alpha   90.00
_cell.angle_beta   90.00
_cell.angle_gamma   90.00
#
_symmetry.space_group_name_H-M   'P 1'
#
loop_
_entity.id
_entity.type
_entity.pdbx_description
1 polymer ?
#
loop_
_entity_poly.entity_id
_entity_poly.type
_entity_poly.pdbx_seq_one_letter_code
_entity_poly.pdbx_strand_id
1 'polypeptide(L)'
;MKLYKKINEDDLSDYLQSVKDTNSLHYGKNPIIPGNFLLFILEEMYQEFYSVPLSYLKANFCSPAYLNERFCFIFNQNTFQITDRNQTLILKGEWKQ
;
A
#
# COMPACT_ATOMS: atom_id res chain seq x y z
N MET A 1 7.45 7.25 11.19
CA MET A 1 8.38 6.43 10.40
C MET A 1 8.24 6.75 8.91
N LYS A 2 9.33 6.61 8.16
CA LYS A 2 9.37 6.83 6.71
C LYS A 2 10.20 5.72 6.06
N LEU A 3 9.60 4.94 5.16
CA LEU A 3 10.21 3.80 4.49
C LEU A 3 10.02 3.90 2.98
N TYR A 4 11.03 3.49 2.21
CA TYR A 4 10.97 3.49 0.75
C TYR A 4 10.97 2.05 0.22
N LYS A 5 9.93 1.67 -0.50
CA LYS A 5 9.79 0.30 -1.05
C LYS A 5 9.40 0.36 -2.52
N LYS A 6 9.98 -0.55 -3.30
CA LYS A 6 9.51 -0.90 -4.64
C LYS A 6 8.75 -2.21 -4.51
N ILE A 7 7.60 -2.31 -5.15
CA ILE A 7 6.78 -3.52 -5.18
C ILE A 7 7.20 -4.31 -6.42
N ASN A 8 7.43 -5.61 -6.25
CA ASN A 8 7.83 -6.48 -7.35
C ASN A 8 6.61 -7.10 -8.02
N GLU A 9 6.77 -7.53 -9.27
CA GLU A 9 5.70 -8.14 -10.06
C GLU A 9 5.22 -9.46 -9.44
N ASP A 10 6.15 -10.26 -8.92
CA ASP A 10 5.84 -11.53 -8.24
C ASP A 10 4.95 -11.29 -7.00
N ASP A 11 5.31 -10.32 -6.14
CA ASP A 11 4.52 -9.98 -4.96
C ASP A 11 3.08 -9.55 -5.34
N LEU A 12 2.94 -8.78 -6.41
CA LEU A 12 1.63 -8.35 -6.92
C LEU A 12 0.84 -9.55 -7.48
N SER A 13 1.48 -10.42 -8.25
CA SER A 13 0.85 -11.61 -8.83
C SER A 13 0.34 -12.55 -7.74
N ASP A 14 1.17 -12.83 -6.73
CA ASP A 14 0.83 -13.68 -5.59
C ASP A 14 -0.35 -13.11 -4.81
N TYR A 15 -0.34 -11.79 -4.54
CA TYR A 15 -1.46 -11.10 -3.90
C TYR A 15 -2.75 -11.28 -4.70
N LEU A 16 -2.76 -10.92 -6.00
CA LEU A 16 -3.95 -10.99 -6.85
C LEU A 16 -4.53 -12.41 -6.90
N GLN A 17 -3.67 -13.43 -6.97
CA GLN A 17 -4.09 -14.82 -6.95
C GLN A 17 -4.74 -15.21 -5.60
N SER A 18 -4.14 -14.78 -4.48
CA SER A 18 -4.64 -15.09 -3.14
C SER A 18 -6.03 -14.49 -2.86
N VAL A 19 -6.27 -13.26 -3.30
CA VAL A 19 -7.56 -12.57 -3.13
C VAL A 19 -8.54 -12.81 -4.27
N LYS A 20 -8.12 -13.56 -5.30
CA LYS A 20 -8.89 -13.84 -6.52
C LYS A 20 -9.41 -12.56 -7.20
N ASP A 21 -8.64 -11.48 -7.14
CA ASP A 21 -8.99 -10.22 -7.80
C ASP A 21 -8.72 -10.38 -9.30
N THR A 22 -9.75 -10.24 -10.12
CA THR A 22 -9.68 -10.41 -11.58
C THR A 22 -9.77 -9.08 -12.34
N ASN A 23 -9.65 -7.94 -11.65
CA ASN A 23 -9.74 -6.63 -12.28
C ASN A 23 -8.56 -6.42 -13.24
N SER A 24 -8.88 -6.23 -14.53
CA SER A 24 -7.90 -6.09 -15.61
C SER A 24 -6.93 -4.91 -15.44
N LEU A 25 -7.27 -3.91 -14.62
CA LEU A 25 -6.38 -2.77 -14.32
C LEU A 25 -5.10 -3.19 -13.57
N HIS A 26 -5.13 -4.34 -12.89
CA HIS A 26 -4.00 -4.86 -12.12
C HIS A 26 -3.07 -5.76 -12.95
N TYR A 27 -3.38 -5.93 -14.25
CA TYR A 27 -2.66 -6.81 -15.16
C TYR A 27 -2.12 -6.06 -16.39
N GLY A 28 -1.17 -6.69 -17.09
CA GLY A 28 -0.69 -6.22 -18.38
C GLY A 28 0.38 -5.13 -18.31
N LYS A 29 0.41 -4.26 -19.33
CA LYS A 29 1.48 -3.25 -19.47
C LYS A 29 1.20 -2.05 -18.56
N ASN A 30 2.08 -1.85 -17.57
CA ASN A 30 2.00 -0.81 -16.54
C ASN A 30 0.79 -0.99 -15.58
N PRO A 31 0.78 -2.08 -14.81
CA PRO A 31 -0.34 -2.42 -13.94
C PRO A 31 -0.47 -1.41 -12.80
N ILE A 32 -1.73 -1.08 -12.47
CA ILE A 32 -2.07 -0.31 -11.27
C ILE A 32 -2.04 -1.28 -10.10
N ILE A 33 -1.40 -0.91 -9.00
CA ILE A 33 -1.37 -1.71 -7.78
C ILE A 33 -2.72 -1.58 -7.06
N PRO A 34 -3.35 -2.68 -6.62
CA PRO A 34 -4.55 -2.61 -5.78
C PRO A 34 -4.29 -1.78 -4.53
N GLY A 35 -5.19 -0.84 -4.24
CA GLY A 35 -5.10 -0.03 -3.04
C GLY A 35 -5.06 -0.87 -1.75
N ASN A 36 -5.81 -1.98 -1.73
CA ASN A 36 -5.82 -2.91 -0.61
C ASN A 36 -4.48 -3.64 -0.43
N PHE A 37 -3.73 -3.88 -1.50
CA PHE A 37 -2.40 -4.47 -1.38
C PHE A 37 -1.41 -3.50 -0.73
N LEU A 38 -1.49 -2.21 -1.08
CA LEU A 38 -0.70 -1.17 -0.41
C LEU A 38 -1.02 -1.06 1.08
N LEU A 39 -2.29 -1.20 1.45
CA LEU A 39 -2.72 -1.20 2.85
C LEU A 39 -2.21 -2.44 3.59
N PHE A 40 -2.26 -3.62 2.96
CA PHE A 40 -1.71 -4.86 3.53
C PHE A 40 -0.21 -4.72 3.85
N ILE A 41 0.59 -4.27 2.90
CA ILE A 41 2.04 -4.03 3.11
C ILE A 41 2.27 -3.02 4.24
N LEU A 42 1.48 -1.95 4.27
CA LEU A 42 1.60 -0.92 5.30
C LEU A 42 1.24 -1.44 6.69
N GLU A 43 0.21 -2.29 6.79
CA GLU A 43 -0.18 -2.95 8.03
C GLU A 43 0.91 -3.89 8.54
N GLU A 44 1.50 -4.71 7.66
CA GLU A 44 2.65 -5.56 8.03
C GLU A 44 3.81 -4.74 8.60
N MET A 45 4.19 -3.65 7.92
CA MET A 45 5.24 -2.73 8.40
C MET A 45 4.89 -2.08 9.74
N TYR A 46 3.60 -1.75 9.95
CA TYR A 46 3.14 -1.16 11.20
C TYR A 46 3.25 -2.16 12.35
N GLN A 47 2.74 -3.37 12.16
CA GLN A 47 2.74 -4.42 13.18
C GLN A 47 4.16 -4.89 13.51
N GLU A 48 5.05 -4.97 12.52
CA GLU A 48 6.47 -5.26 12.74
C GLU A 48 7.12 -4.21 13.65
N PHE A 49 6.81 -2.92 13.44
CA PHE A 49 7.47 -1.83 14.17
C PHE A 49 6.87 -1.57 15.55
N TYR A 50 5.54 -1.58 15.67
CA TYR A 50 4.86 -1.24 16.92
C TYR A 50 4.46 -2.46 17.75
N SER A 51 4.43 -3.66 17.17
CA SER A 51 3.97 -4.90 17.83
C SER A 51 2.56 -4.78 18.42
N VAL A 52 1.68 -4.00 17.77
CA VAL A 52 0.30 -3.76 18.20
C VAL A 52 -0.66 -4.11 17.06
N PRO A 53 -1.70 -4.92 17.32
CA PRO A 53 -2.75 -5.19 16.33
C PRO A 53 -3.59 -3.94 16.05
N LEU A 54 -4.12 -3.82 14.82
CA LEU A 54 -5.05 -2.76 14.45
C LEU A 54 -6.49 -3.27 14.58
N SER A 55 -7.35 -2.50 15.25
CA SER A 55 -8.80 -2.78 15.30
C SER A 55 -9.60 -2.04 14.22
N TYR A 56 -9.06 -0.94 13.71
CA TYR A 56 -9.73 -0.09 12.75
C TYR A 56 -8.76 0.58 11.80
N LEU A 57 -9.13 0.65 10.52
CA LEU A 57 -8.41 1.38 9.49
C LEU A 57 -9.39 2.14 8.60
N LYS A 58 -9.04 3.40 8.29
CA LYS A 58 -9.73 4.22 7.30
C LYS A 58 -8.71 4.80 6.34
N ALA A 59 -8.92 4.58 5.05
CA ALA A 59 -8.05 5.08 3.99
C ALA A 59 -8.85 5.88 2.95
N ASN A 60 -8.22 6.93 2.42
CA ASN A 60 -8.66 7.67 1.26
C ASN A 60 -7.63 7.46 0.14
N PHE A 61 -8.08 6.94 -0.99
CA PHE A 61 -7.27 6.77 -2.20
C PHE A 61 -7.34 8.04 -3.03
N CYS A 62 -6.18 8.61 -3.36
CA CYS A 62 -6.06 9.92 -4.01
C CYS A 62 -5.51 9.83 -5.43
N SER A 63 -4.62 8.88 -5.72
CA SER A 63 -4.02 8.69 -7.05
C SER A 63 -3.64 7.22 -7.26
N PRO A 64 -3.61 6.74 -8.52
CA PRO A 64 -3.18 5.38 -8.83
C PRO A 64 -1.70 5.20 -8.52
N ALA A 65 -1.34 4.02 -8.00
CA ALA A 65 0.04 3.58 -7.84
C ALA A 65 0.41 2.64 -8.98
N TYR A 66 1.51 2.90 -9.68
CA TYR A 66 1.97 2.04 -10.78
C TYR A 66 3.12 1.14 -10.33
N LEU A 67 3.12 -0.13 -10.73
CA LEU A 67 4.12 -1.12 -10.30
C LEU A 67 5.58 -0.70 -10.54
N ASN A 68 5.83 0.08 -11.59
CA ASN A 68 7.18 0.53 -11.94
C ASN A 68 7.72 1.66 -11.05
N GLU A 69 6.93 2.16 -10.10
CA GLU A 69 7.28 3.26 -9.23
C GLU A 69 7.96 2.80 -7.94
N ARG A 70 8.60 3.77 -7.26
CA ARG A 70 9.09 3.58 -5.90
C ARG A 70 8.20 4.40 -4.97
N PHE A 71 7.69 3.76 -3.93
CA PHE A 71 6.78 4.38 -3.00
C PHE A 71 7.49 4.75 -1.70
N CYS A 72 6.99 5.80 -1.07
CA CYS A 72 7.37 6.23 0.26
C CYS A 72 6.18 6.06 1.21
N PHE A 73 6.30 5.11 2.13
CA PHE A 73 5.36 4.81 3.19
C PHE A 73 5.73 5.65 4.41
N ILE A 74 4.79 6.49 4.85
CA ILE A 74 4.98 7.39 5.98
C ILE A 74 3.87 7.11 6.97
N PHE A 75 4.21 6.73 8.20
CA PHE A 75 3.20 6.38 9.19
C PHE A 75 3.68 6.52 10.63
N ASN A 76 2.75 6.63 11.57
CA ASN A 76 2.99 6.67 13.01
C ASN A 76 1.89 5.88 13.74
N GLN A 77 1.74 6.01 15.06
CA GLN A 77 0.73 5.27 15.80
C GLN A 77 -0.73 5.59 15.42
N ASN A 78 -1.02 6.67 14.69
CA ASN A 78 -2.41 7.09 14.46
C ASN A 78 -2.74 7.33 12.98
N THR A 79 -1.73 7.60 12.15
CA THR A 79 -1.91 8.11 10.79
C THR A 79 -0.90 7.51 9.84
N PHE A 80 -1.26 7.49 8.57
CA PHE A 80 -0.39 7.05 7.49
C PHE A 80 -0.68 7.78 6.18
N GLN A 81 0.32 7.78 5.31
CA GLN A 81 0.21 8.15 3.91
C GLN A 81 1.24 7.41 3.08
N ILE A 82 0.93 7.23 1.79
CA ILE A 82 1.84 6.69 0.79
C ILE A 82 1.96 7.73 -0.32
N THR A 83 3.19 7.99 -0.73
CA THR A 83 3.52 8.91 -1.83
C THR A 83 4.41 8.22 -2.85
N ASP A 84 4.40 8.69 -4.09
CA ASP A 84 5.39 8.29 -5.10
C ASP A 84 6.71 9.07 -4.96
N ARG A 85 7.65 8.87 -5.89
CA ARG A 85 8.92 9.60 -5.92
C ARG A 85 8.76 11.12 -6.17
N ASN A 86 7.65 11.53 -6.77
CA ASN A 86 7.35 12.93 -7.07
C ASN A 86 6.57 13.61 -5.94
N GLN A 87 6.37 12.92 -4.81
CA GLN A 87 5.54 13.34 -3.69
C GLN A 87 4.04 13.45 -4.01
N THR A 88 3.60 12.84 -5.11
CA THR A 88 2.18 12.68 -5.41
C THR A 88 1.56 11.77 -4.36
N LEU A 89 0.47 12.23 -3.76
CA LEU A 89 -0.26 11.49 -2.74
C LEU A 89 -1.04 10.34 -3.37
N ILE A 90 -0.64 9.11 -3.06
CA ILE A 90 -1.31 7.89 -3.52
C ILE A 90 -2.51 7.59 -2.62
N LEU A 91 -2.27 7.50 -1.32
CA LEU A 91 -3.31 7.32 -0.32
C LEU A 91 -2.90 7.90 1.03
N LYS A 92 -3.89 8.19 1.87
CA LYS A 92 -3.70 8.58 3.28
C LYS A 92 -4.82 8.09 4.15
N GLY A 93 -4.55 7.97 5.45
CA GLY A 93 -5.54 7.46 6.37
C GLY A 93 -5.15 7.56 7.83
N GLU A 94 -6.00 6.96 8.63
CA GLU A 94 -5.87 6.83 10.08
C GLU A 94 -6.20 5.40 10.50
N TRP A 95 -5.61 4.98 11.61
CA TRP A 95 -5.92 3.71 12.24
C TRP A 95 -6.11 3.87 13.74
N LYS A 96 -6.74 2.87 14.35
CA LYS A 96 -6.86 2.75 15.80
C LYS A 96 -6.36 1.37 16.23
N GLN A 97 -5.74 1.34 17.40
CA GLN A 97 -5.39 0.12 18.12
C GLN A 97 -6.66 -0.49 18.71
#